data_AF-A0A830GI04-F1
#
_entry.id   AF-A0A830GI04-F1
#
_cell.length_a   1.000
_cell.length_b   1.000
_cell.length_c   1.000
_cell.angle_alpha   90.00
_cell.angle_beta   90.00
_cell.angle_gamma   90.00
#
_symmetry.space_group_name_H-M   'P 1'
#
loop_
_entity.id
_entity.type
_entity.pdbx_description
1 polymer ?
#
loop_
_entity_poly.entity_id
_entity_poly.type
_entity_poly.pdbx_seq_one_letter_code
_entity_poly.pdbx_strand_id
1 'polypeptide(L)' 'MPDTMEVYTGIEVTVEHVESLSSGGARFDITAEDGRKWRIDLTRDGETDVVTTWRDGTLADVAVPEWVDDVTARLAQQ' A
#
# COMPACT_ATOMS: atom_id res chain seq x y z
N MET A 1 -9.32 -4.11 9.97
CA MET A 1 -9.36 -2.74 10.49
C MET A 1 -8.17 -2.01 9.86
N PRO A 2 -8.25 -0.70 9.57
CA PRO A 2 -7.09 0.05 9.12
C PRO A 2 -6.00 -0.01 10.21
N ASP A 3 -4.77 -0.28 9.79
CA ASP A 3 -3.59 -0.22 10.65
C ASP A 3 -2.73 0.98 10.22
N THR A 4 -2.26 1.76 11.19
CA THR A 4 -1.39 2.91 10.93
C THR A 4 0.05 2.56 11.25
N MET A 5 0.99 3.01 10.42
CA MET A 5 2.42 2.88 10.69
C MET A 5 3.23 4.07 10.18
N GLU A 6 4.35 4.35 10.85
CA GLU A 6 5.36 5.30 10.39
C GLU A 6 6.35 4.60 9.46
N VAL A 7 6.64 5.22 8.32
CA VAL A 7 7.71 4.77 7.41
C VAL A 7 9.03 5.46 7.73
N TYR A 8 10.16 4.96 7.18
CA TYR A 8 11.49 5.47 7.54
C TYR A 8 11.72 6.95 7.22
N THR A 9 10.89 7.54 6.36
CA THR A 9 10.91 8.97 6.05
C THR A 9 10.20 9.84 7.11
N GLY A 10 9.64 9.22 8.16
CA GLY A 10 8.86 9.89 9.20
C GLY A 10 7.42 10.23 8.79
N ILE A 11 6.95 9.74 7.64
CA ILE A 11 5.57 9.92 7.17
C ILE A 11 4.69 8.86 7.81
N GLU A 12 3.51 9.27 8.27
CA GLU A 12 2.48 8.33 8.72
C GLU A 12 1.65 7.82 7.52
N VAL A 13 1.44 6.50 7.46
CA VAL A 13 0.60 5.86 6.46
C VAL A 13 -0.46 4.99 7.12
N THR A 14 -1.66 5.00 6.55
CA THR A 14 -2.74 4.08 6.89
C THR A 14 -2.81 2.96 5.86
N VAL A 15 -2.81 1.72 6.32
CA VAL A 15 -2.93 0.51 5.52
C VAL A 15 -4.27 -0.15 5.76
N GLU A 16 -5.01 -0.41 4.69
CA GLU A 16 -6.30 -1.07 4.71
C GLU A 16 -6.27 -2.34 3.86
N HIS A 17 -6.52 -3.49 4.47
CA HIS A 17 -6.78 -4.73 3.71
C HIS A 17 -8.12 -4.62 2.99
N VAL A 18 -8.09 -4.72 1.66
CA VAL A 18 -9.27 -4.63 0.79
C VAL A 18 -9.88 -6.02 0.59
N GLU A 19 -9.11 -6.97 0.05
CA GLU A 19 -9.56 -8.33 -0.27
C GLU A 19 -8.38 -9.29 -0.42
N SER A 20 -8.62 -10.59 -0.25
CA SER A 20 -7.64 -11.62 -0.59
C SER A 20 -7.65 -11.90 -2.09
N LEU A 21 -6.48 -12.12 -2.68
CA LEU A 21 -6.35 -12.42 -4.11
C LEU A 21 -6.65 -13.91 -4.37
N SER A 22 -7.30 -14.22 -5.49
CA SER A 22 -7.61 -15.60 -5.87
C SER A 22 -6.37 -16.45 -6.15
N SER A 23 -5.27 -15.82 -6.58
CA SER A 23 -3.96 -16.43 -6.80
C SER A 23 -3.16 -16.63 -5.50
N GLY A 24 -3.70 -16.19 -4.36
CA GLY A 24 -2.96 -16.07 -3.10
C GLY A 24 -2.32 -14.69 -2.95
N GLY A 25 -2.18 -14.26 -1.68
CA GLY A 25 -1.83 -12.87 -1.35
C GLY A 25 -3.07 -12.02 -1.05
N ALA A 26 -2.88 -10.71 -1.01
CA ALA A 26 -3.93 -9.77 -0.65
C ALA A 26 -3.74 -8.40 -1.33
N ARG A 27 -4.86 -7.70 -1.49
CA ARG A 27 -4.92 -6.32 -1.98
C ARG A 27 -5.02 -5.37 -0.80
N PHE A 28 -4.22 -4.31 -0.84
CA PHE A 28 -4.20 -3.28 0.17
C PHE A 28 -4.36 -1.89 -0.43
N ASP A 29 -4.98 -1.01 0.34
CA ASP A 29 -4.96 0.43 0.13
C ASP A 29 -3.96 1.04 1.13
N ILE A 30 -2.96 1.76 0.64
CA ILE A 30 -1.99 2.50 1.45
C ILE A 30 -2.23 3.98 1.23
N THR A 31 -2.55 4.72 2.28
CA THR A 31 -2.82 6.16 2.23
C THR A 31 -1.77 6.89 3.05
N ALA A 32 -1.03 7.81 2.42
CA ALA A 32 -0.12 8.71 3.12
C ALA A 32 -0.89 9.94 3.62
N GLU A 33 -0.43 10.52 4.73
CA GLU A 33 -1.03 11.73 5.32
C GLU A 33 -1.05 12.94 4.37
N ASP A 34 -0.21 12.95 3.33
CA ASP A 34 -0.13 14.00 2.32
C ASP A 34 -1.20 13.88 1.20
N GLY A 35 -2.16 12.97 1.37
CA GLY A 35 -3.30 12.78 0.48
C GLY A 35 -3.02 11.85 -0.70
N ARG A 36 -1.80 11.33 -0.85
CA ARG A 36 -1.51 10.29 -1.84
C ARG A 36 -2.00 8.92 -1.37
N LYS A 37 -2.52 8.13 -2.30
CA LYS A 37 -2.98 6.77 -2.03
C LYS A 37 -2.57 5.82 -3.15
N TRP A 38 -2.21 4.61 -2.77
CA TRP A 38 -1.86 3.51 -3.66
C TRP A 38 -2.71 2.30 -3.33
N ARG A 39 -3.26 1.66 -4.36
CA ARG A 39 -3.83 0.32 -4.27
C ARG A 39 -2.81 -0.65 -4.82
N ILE A 40 -2.47 -1.63 -4.02
CA ILE A 40 -1.41 -2.59 -4.33
C ILE A 40 -1.92 -4.02 -4.19
N ASP A 41 -1.40 -4.89 -5.03
CA ASP A 41 -1.52 -6.33 -4.87
C ASP A 41 -0.20 -6.86 -4.33
N LEU A 42 -0.24 -7.49 -3.16
CA LEU A 42 0.88 -8.21 -2.57
C LEU A 42 0.64 -9.71 -2.78
N THR A 43 1.44 -10.34 -3.64
CA THR A 43 1.32 -11.76 -3.92
C THR A 43 1.86 -12.60 -2.77
N ARG A 44 1.52 -13.89 -2.76
CA ARG A 44 2.04 -14.83 -1.75
C ARG A 44 3.57 -14.94 -1.75
N ASP A 45 4.21 -14.71 -2.89
CA ASP A 45 5.66 -14.78 -3.06
C ASP A 45 6.35 -13.45 -2.68
N GLY A 46 5.58 -12.45 -2.24
CA GLY A 46 6.07 -11.16 -1.79
C GLY A 46 6.24 -10.13 -2.91
N GLU A 47 5.81 -10.43 -4.14
CA GLU A 47 5.82 -9.47 -5.24
C GLU A 47 4.72 -8.43 -5.03
N THR A 48 5.04 -7.16 -5.34
CA THR A 48 4.12 -6.04 -5.19
C THR A 48 3.81 -5.44 -6.55
N ASP A 49 2.53 -5.34 -6.87
CA ASP A 49 2.03 -4.67 -8.08
C ASP A 49 1.17 -3.46 -7.71
N VAL A 50 1.41 -2.32 -8.36
CA VAL A 50 0.57 -1.12 -8.18
C VAL A 50 -0.61 -1.18 -9.15
N VAL A 51 -1.81 -1.25 -8.59
CA VAL A 51 -3.06 -1.39 -9.33
C VAL A 51 -3.61 -0.02 -9.73
N THR A 52 -3.60 0.93 -8.81
CA THR A 52 -4.18 2.26 -9.02
C THR A 52 -3.60 3.26 -8.03
N THR A 53 -3.53 4.52 -8.45
CA THR A 53 -2.99 5.63 -7.67
C THR A 53 -3.95 6.82 -7.63
N TRP A 54 -3.94 7.53 -6.51
CA TRP A 54 -4.78 8.71 -6.27
C TRP A 54 -3.99 9.81 -5.59
N ARG A 55 -4.51 11.03 -5.75
CA ARG A 55 -4.14 12.22 -4.97
C ARG A 55 -5.43 12.91 -4.53
N ASP A 56 -5.57 13.14 -3.23
CA ASP A 56 -6.70 13.83 -2.62
C ASP A 56 -8.06 13.23 -3.05
N GLY A 57 -8.13 11.89 -3.08
CA GLY A 57 -9.32 11.13 -3.48
C GLY A 57 -9.60 11.07 -4.99
N THR A 58 -8.80 11.74 -5.82
CA THR A 58 -8.95 11.75 -7.29
C THR A 58 -7.91 10.85 -7.95
N LEU A 59 -8.29 10.10 -8.99
CA LEU A 59 -7.36 9.30 -9.78
C LEU A 59 -6.26 10.20 -10.34
N ALA A 60 -5.01 9.85 -10.03
CA ALA A 60 -3.86 10.64 -10.42
C ALA A 60 -2.65 9.73 -10.53
N ASP A 61 -1.87 9.90 -11.60
CA ASP A 61 -0.59 9.24 -11.74
C ASP A 61 0.43 9.87 -10.77
N VAL A 62 0.54 9.28 -9.58
CA VAL A 62 1.52 9.67 -8.58
C VAL A 62 2.63 8.63 -8.50
N ALA A 63 3.88 9.12 -8.43
CA ALA A 63 5.04 8.27 -8.25
C ALA A 63 4.88 7.40 -7.00
N VAL A 64 5.29 6.14 -7.13
CA VAL A 64 5.35 5.17 -6.04
C VAL A 64 6.61 5.44 -5.24
N PRO A 65 6.52 5.85 -3.97
CA PRO A 65 7.70 6.09 -3.14
C PRO A 65 8.40 4.78 -2.78
N GLU A 66 9.72 4.81 -2.61
CA GLU A 66 10.53 3.64 -2.22
C GLU A 66 10.06 3.02 -0.90
N TRP A 67 9.49 3.80 0.02
CA TRP A 67 8.96 3.29 1.28
C TRP A 67 7.75 2.36 1.12
N VAL A 68 7.07 2.34 -0.03
CA VAL A 68 5.96 1.40 -0.27
C VAL A 68 6.46 -0.04 -0.22
N ASP A 69 7.65 -0.30 -0.75
CA ASP A 69 8.26 -1.64 -0.73
C ASP A 69 8.56 -2.09 0.71
N ASP A 70 8.96 -1.16 1.58
CA ASP A 70 9.17 -1.45 3.00
C ASP A 70 7.84 -1.77 3.72
N VAL A 71 6.77 -1.07 3.37
CA VAL A 71 5.43 -1.34 3.91
C VAL A 71 4.99 -2.74 3.48
N THR A 72 5.11 -3.09 2.20
CA THR A 72 4.70 -4.41 1.71
C THR A 72 5.57 -5.54 2.24
N ALA A 73 6.88 -5.33 2.40
CA ALA A 73 7.76 -6.29 3.04
C ALA A 73 7.38 -6.57 4.51
N ARG A 74 6.85 -5.58 5.23
CA ARG A 74 6.32 -5.77 6.60
C ARG A 74 4.99 -6.51 6.58
N LEU A 75 4.11 -6.21 5.64
CA LEU A 75 2.83 -6.91 5.47
C LEU A 75 3.03 -8.39 5.11
N ALA A 76 4.04 -8.72 4.32
CA ALA A 76 4.38 -10.09 3.96
C ALA A 76 4.85 -10.97 5.14
N GLN A 77 5.22 -10.36 6.27
CA GLN A 77 5.72 -11.05 7.47
C GLN A 77 4.63 -11.28 8.54
N GLN A 78 3.41 -10.79 8.32
CA GLN A 78 2.26 -10.99 9.22
C GLN A 78 1.49 -12.26 8.86
#